data_AF-A0A2S0DSZ4-F1
#
_entry.id   AF-A0A2S0DSZ4-F1
#
_cell.length_a   1.000
_cell.length_b   1.000
_cell.length_c   1.000
_cell.angle_alpha   90.00
_cell.angle_beta   90.00
_cell.angle_gamma   90.00
#
_symmetry.space_group_name_H-M   'P 1'
#
loop_
_entity.id
_entity.type
_entity.pdbx_description
1 polymer ?
#
loop_
_entity_poly.entity_id
_entity_poly.type
_entity_poly.pdbx_seq_one_letter_code
_entity_poly.pdbx_strand_id
1 'polypeptide(L)'
;MATVIQNNGMKPLTNGNLNHVGDVENLENGSVHNTMENDIYNCPDVQNTVEEQEAQPEIDILIRNVVCSFNVRCHLNLREIALNGSNVEYKRESGMITMKLRRPSATASIWSSGKITCVGAETEDEAKIAARRTARTLQKLGFKVRFNNFRVVNVLGTCFMPWAIKVVPFSERHKQHAEYEPELHPGVTYKLQEPRATLKIFSTGSVTVTAPNVQAVGEAIQHIFPLIYEFRLKRSAEDEAALLAKKRKTRNRRYPDEYTDQTDPVVEHEEMAIDSDDNSD
;
A
#
# COMPACT_ATOMS: atom_id res chain seq x y z
N MET A 1 10.98 8.31 -3.58
CA MET A 1 9.78 8.66 -4.38
C MET A 1 8.79 7.50 -4.30
N ALA A 2 7.49 7.74 -4.11
CA ALA A 2 6.48 6.69 -4.04
C ALA A 2 5.95 6.38 -5.45
N THR A 3 6.16 5.17 -5.95
CA THR A 3 5.70 4.77 -7.29
C THR A 3 4.36 4.06 -7.18
N VAL A 4 3.30 4.66 -7.74
CA VAL A 4 2.00 4.01 -7.96
C VAL A 4 2.10 3.26 -9.29
N ILE A 5 2.14 1.93 -9.26
CA ILE A 5 2.16 1.11 -10.47
C ILE A 5 0.72 0.95 -10.98
N GLN A 6 0.36 1.72 -12.00
CA GLN A 6 -0.77 1.42 -12.88
C GLN A 6 -0.25 0.59 -14.06
N ASN A 7 -0.61 -0.70 -14.09
CA ASN A 7 -0.39 -1.54 -15.25
C ASN A 7 -1.33 -1.11 -16.38
N ASN A 8 -0.81 -0.36 -17.35
CA ASN A 8 -1.36 -0.27 -18.70
C ASN A 8 -0.22 0.05 -19.67
N GLY A 9 0.03 -0.87 -20.61
CA GLY A 9 1.15 -0.80 -21.53
C GLY A 9 0.96 0.22 -22.65
N MET A 10 2.05 0.88 -23.03
CA MET A 10 2.29 1.42 -24.37
C MET A 10 3.79 1.70 -24.55
N LYS A 11 4.34 1.25 -25.69
CA LYS A 11 5.74 1.48 -26.12
C LYS A 11 5.89 2.92 -26.63
N PRO A 12 7.03 3.60 -26.41
CA PRO A 12 7.27 4.92 -27.01
C PRO A 12 7.60 4.80 -28.50
N LEU A 13 6.96 5.65 -29.30
CA LEU A 13 7.24 5.83 -30.73
C LEU A 13 8.47 6.72 -30.90
N THR A 14 9.29 6.36 -31.88
CA THR A 14 10.51 7.02 -32.34
C THR A 14 10.20 8.37 -33.01
N ASN A 15 10.75 9.47 -32.50
CA ASN A 15 10.76 10.75 -33.21
C ASN A 15 12.00 10.82 -34.11
N GLY A 16 11.87 10.37 -35.36
CA GLY A 16 12.79 10.72 -36.43
C GLY A 16 12.34 12.05 -37.04
N ASN A 17 13.05 13.13 -36.75
CA ASN A 17 12.83 14.41 -37.43
C ASN A 17 13.90 14.56 -38.52
N LEU A 18 13.42 14.62 -39.76
CA LEU A 18 14.20 14.89 -40.97
C LEU A 18 14.76 16.31 -40.91
N ASN A 19 16.07 16.46 -41.11
CA ASN A 19 16.66 17.68 -41.65
C ASN A 19 17.43 17.28 -42.91
N HIS A 20 17.04 17.83 -44.05
CA HIS A 20 17.81 17.74 -45.28
C HIS A 20 17.96 19.14 -45.90
N VAL A 21 19.23 19.46 -46.13
CA VAL A 21 19.86 20.39 -47.10
C VAL A 21 19.70 21.90 -46.93
N GLY A 22 20.87 22.55 -46.93
CA GLY A 22 21.08 23.95 -47.30
C GLY A 22 22.57 24.29 -47.28
N ASP A 23 23.30 23.73 -48.26
CA ASP A 23 24.48 24.26 -48.98
C ASP A 23 25.79 24.62 -48.26
N VAL A 24 26.88 24.04 -48.79
CA VAL A 24 28.29 24.31 -48.52
C VAL A 24 28.94 24.78 -49.80
N GLU A 25 29.54 25.98 -49.82
CA GLU A 25 30.67 26.38 -50.69
C GLU A 25 31.49 27.45 -49.91
N ASN A 26 32.72 27.15 -49.45
CA ASN A 26 34.03 27.43 -50.09
C ASN A 26 34.38 28.94 -50.09
N LEU A 27 35.56 29.48 -49.69
CA LEU A 27 36.97 29.05 -49.77
C LEU A 27 37.87 29.91 -48.83
N GLU A 28 38.96 29.27 -48.37
CA GLU A 28 40.38 29.71 -48.32
C GLU A 28 40.84 31.05 -47.67
N ASN A 29 41.72 30.96 -46.66
CA ASN A 29 43.20 31.07 -46.80
C ASN A 29 43.94 31.33 -45.46
N GLY A 30 45.06 30.63 -45.21
CA GLY A 30 46.21 31.20 -44.49
C GLY A 30 46.84 30.46 -43.29
N SER A 31 47.81 29.55 -43.57
CA SER A 31 49.04 29.16 -42.80
C SER A 31 48.95 28.68 -41.33
N VAL A 32 49.19 27.38 -40.98
CA VAL A 32 50.47 26.61 -40.79
C VAL A 32 51.22 26.97 -39.47
N HIS A 33 51.09 26.16 -38.40
CA HIS A 33 52.04 25.14 -37.84
C HIS A 33 53.37 25.73 -37.31
N ASN A 34 54.05 25.32 -36.22
CA ASN A 34 54.09 24.18 -35.28
C ASN A 34 55.02 24.67 -34.11
N THR A 35 55.18 24.12 -32.89
CA THR A 35 55.75 22.80 -32.54
C THR A 35 55.92 22.70 -30.98
N MET A 36 55.78 21.48 -30.44
CA MET A 36 56.52 20.84 -29.32
C MET A 36 56.26 21.21 -27.83
N GLU A 37 55.38 20.42 -27.21
CA GLU A 37 55.57 19.42 -26.12
C GLU A 37 56.74 19.43 -25.08
N ASN A 38 56.34 18.94 -23.88
CA ASN A 38 57.05 18.31 -22.75
C ASN A 38 57.60 19.24 -21.63
N ASP A 39 57.46 18.97 -20.32
CA ASP A 39 56.80 17.92 -19.53
C ASP A 39 56.91 18.34 -18.02
N ILE A 40 56.22 17.59 -17.14
CA ILE A 40 56.46 17.41 -15.69
C ILE A 40 56.02 18.54 -14.73
N TYR A 41 54.86 18.35 -14.06
CA TYR A 41 54.78 18.40 -12.59
C TYR A 41 53.71 17.41 -12.10
N ASN A 42 54.14 16.58 -11.16
CA ASN A 42 53.39 15.51 -10.51
C ASN A 42 52.66 16.03 -9.25
N CYS A 43 51.68 15.25 -8.78
CA CYS A 43 51.04 15.19 -7.45
C CYS A 43 49.74 16.00 -7.21
N PRO A 44 48.82 15.54 -6.33
CA PRO A 44 48.55 14.17 -5.85
C PRO A 44 47.06 13.78 -5.88
N ASP A 45 46.82 12.49 -5.65
CA ASP A 45 45.54 11.79 -5.49
C ASP A 45 44.45 12.59 -4.76
N VAL A 46 43.47 13.09 -5.51
CA VAL A 46 42.16 13.41 -4.96
C VAL A 46 41.43 12.09 -4.83
N GLN A 47 41.44 11.55 -3.62
CA GLN A 47 40.58 10.45 -3.21
C GLN A 47 39.15 10.80 -3.61
N ASN A 48 38.64 10.14 -4.65
CA ASN A 48 37.21 10.05 -4.91
C ASN A 48 36.58 9.38 -3.68
N THR A 49 36.11 10.20 -2.74
CA THR A 49 35.11 9.78 -1.78
C THR A 49 33.86 9.45 -2.57
N VAL A 50 33.74 8.17 -2.93
CA VAL A 50 32.46 7.60 -3.37
C VAL A 50 31.55 7.75 -2.15
N GLU A 51 30.77 8.82 -2.10
CA GLU A 51 29.62 8.89 -1.21
C GLU A 51 28.75 7.71 -1.62
N GLU A 52 28.75 6.65 -0.79
CA GLU A 52 27.75 5.60 -0.84
C GLU A 52 26.40 6.29 -0.67
N GLN A 53 25.73 6.58 -1.77
CA GLN A 53 24.32 6.94 -1.77
C GLN A 53 23.59 5.69 -1.24
N GLU A 54 23.40 5.63 0.08
CA GLU A 54 22.52 4.64 0.72
C GLU A 54 21.21 4.64 -0.07
N ALA A 55 20.95 3.57 -0.81
CA ALA A 55 19.73 3.43 -1.59
C ALA A 55 18.54 3.69 -0.67
N GLN A 56 17.76 4.73 -0.98
CA GLN A 56 16.60 5.08 -0.16
C GLN A 56 15.69 3.85 -0.09
N PRO A 57 15.40 3.32 1.10
CA PRO A 57 14.66 2.08 1.22
C PRO A 57 13.25 2.29 0.66
N GLU A 58 12.84 1.40 -0.24
CA GLU A 58 11.49 1.38 -0.78
C GLU A 58 10.51 0.97 0.34
N ILE A 59 9.49 1.80 0.58
CA ILE A 59 8.49 1.58 1.62
C ILE A 59 7.18 1.22 0.96
N ASP A 60 6.73 -0.01 1.21
CA ASP A 60 5.41 -0.46 0.78
C ASP A 60 4.31 0.15 1.67
N ILE A 61 3.39 0.85 1.03
CA ILE A 61 2.17 1.39 1.65
C ILE A 61 1.01 0.45 1.32
N LEU A 62 0.42 -0.14 2.36
CA LEU A 62 -0.74 -1.02 2.24
C LEU A 62 -1.99 -0.28 2.69
N ILE A 63 -2.91 0.00 1.76
CA ILE A 63 -4.23 0.51 2.11
C ILE A 63 -5.05 -0.63 2.73
N ARG A 64 -5.62 -0.36 3.91
CA ARG A 64 -6.40 -1.34 4.69
C ARG A 64 -7.88 -1.07 4.64
N ASN A 65 -8.28 0.20 4.59
CA ASN A 65 -9.68 0.58 4.62
C ASN A 65 -9.89 1.94 3.97
N VAL A 66 -10.91 2.03 3.14
CA VAL A 66 -11.40 3.25 2.52
C VAL A 66 -12.83 3.47 3.00
N VAL A 67 -13.06 4.62 3.63
CA VAL A 67 -14.37 5.08 4.06
C VAL A 67 -14.88 6.10 3.06
N CYS A 68 -16.04 5.85 2.48
CA CYS A 68 -16.68 6.77 1.56
C CYS A 68 -18.05 7.23 2.07
N SER A 69 -18.48 8.40 1.60
CA SER A 69 -19.81 8.93 1.89
C SER A 69 -20.43 9.47 0.62
N PHE A 70 -21.75 9.29 0.51
CA PHE A 70 -22.55 9.82 -0.58
C PHE A 70 -23.96 10.13 -0.09
N ASN A 71 -24.73 10.83 -0.93
CA ASN A 71 -26.09 11.23 -0.61
C ASN A 71 -27.06 10.71 -1.68
N VAL A 72 -28.23 10.22 -1.25
CA VAL A 72 -29.29 9.71 -2.13
C VAL A 72 -30.38 10.75 -2.49
N ARG A 73 -30.33 11.96 -1.91
CA ARG A 73 -31.26 13.10 -2.13
C ARG A 73 -32.75 12.74 -1.93
N CYS A 74 -33.04 11.75 -1.10
CA CYS A 74 -34.39 11.38 -0.71
C CYS A 74 -34.45 11.08 0.79
N HIS A 75 -35.61 11.30 1.39
CA HIS A 75 -35.86 10.87 2.77
C HIS A 75 -36.09 9.36 2.79
N LEU A 76 -35.40 8.67 3.69
CA LEU A 76 -35.45 7.22 3.81
C LEU A 76 -36.22 6.83 5.07
N ASN A 77 -37.29 6.06 4.91
CA ASN A 77 -37.99 5.49 6.05
C ASN A 77 -37.23 4.27 6.55
N LEU A 78 -36.52 4.44 7.67
CA LEU A 78 -35.65 3.39 8.20
C LEU A 78 -36.45 2.15 8.67
N ARG A 79 -37.67 2.32 9.18
CA ARG A 79 -38.50 1.15 9.56
C ARG A 79 -38.86 0.30 8.36
N GLU A 80 -39.23 0.94 7.26
CA GLU A 80 -39.61 0.24 6.03
C GLU A 80 -38.41 -0.50 5.41
N ILE A 81 -37.24 0.12 5.41
CA ILE A 81 -35.99 -0.53 4.97
C ILE A 81 -35.64 -1.69 5.89
N ALA A 82 -35.87 -1.59 7.19
CA ALA A 82 -35.60 -2.67 8.13
C ALA A 82 -36.52 -3.89 7.95
N LEU A 83 -37.79 -3.66 7.58
CA LEU A 83 -38.79 -4.70 7.35
C LEU A 83 -38.60 -5.40 6.00
N ASN A 84 -38.31 -4.62 4.95
CA ASN A 84 -38.24 -5.13 3.58
C ASN A 84 -36.81 -5.42 3.11
N GLY A 85 -35.81 -4.90 3.82
CA GLY A 85 -34.40 -5.02 3.46
C GLY A 85 -33.82 -6.38 3.84
N SER A 86 -32.90 -6.87 3.02
CA SER A 86 -32.07 -8.04 3.33
C SER A 86 -30.73 -7.61 3.91
N ASN A 87 -30.21 -8.37 4.87
CA ASN A 87 -28.90 -8.14 5.48
C ASN A 87 -28.76 -6.73 6.12
N VAL A 88 -29.86 -6.23 6.68
CA VAL A 88 -29.95 -4.95 7.38
C VAL A 88 -30.15 -5.18 8.88
N GLU A 89 -29.52 -4.34 9.68
CA GLU A 89 -29.67 -4.28 11.13
C GLU A 89 -30.10 -2.85 11.49
N TYR A 90 -31.26 -2.71 12.10
CA TYR A 90 -31.79 -1.41 12.53
C TYR A 90 -31.47 -1.15 13.99
N LYS A 91 -30.62 -0.16 14.25
CA LYS A 91 -30.30 0.29 15.60
C LYS A 91 -31.09 1.55 15.91
N ARG A 92 -32.21 1.41 16.62
CA ARG A 92 -33.08 2.54 16.98
C ARG A 92 -32.34 3.60 17.82
N GLU A 93 -31.45 3.17 18.71
CA GLU A 93 -30.63 4.06 19.55
C GLU A 93 -29.71 4.96 18.72
N SER A 94 -29.12 4.42 17.65
CA SER A 94 -28.19 5.18 16.80
C SER A 94 -28.88 5.96 15.69
N GLY A 95 -30.18 5.78 15.47
CA GLY A 95 -30.92 6.46 14.40
C GLY A 95 -30.44 6.12 12.98
N MET A 96 -29.82 4.96 12.79
CA MET A 96 -29.28 4.51 11.49
C MET A 96 -29.53 3.02 11.24
N ILE A 97 -29.52 2.65 9.97
CA ILE A 97 -29.51 1.25 9.53
C ILE A 97 -28.10 0.86 9.11
N THR A 98 -27.68 -0.32 9.53
CA THR A 98 -26.45 -0.94 9.08
C THR A 98 -26.78 -2.03 8.07
N MET A 99 -26.37 -1.86 6.82
CA MET A 99 -26.52 -2.87 5.77
C MET A 99 -25.17 -3.51 5.46
N LYS A 100 -25.10 -4.84 5.43
CA LYS A 100 -23.88 -5.58 5.12
C LYS A 100 -23.89 -6.07 3.67
N LEU A 101 -22.88 -5.68 2.90
CA LEU A 101 -22.61 -6.16 1.54
C LEU A 101 -21.52 -7.23 1.55
N ARG A 102 -21.71 -8.25 0.72
CA ARG A 102 -20.76 -9.38 0.60
C ARG A 102 -19.67 -9.17 -0.46
N ARG A 103 -19.99 -8.48 -1.56
CA ARG A 103 -19.06 -8.18 -2.67
C ARG A 103 -19.27 -6.76 -3.20
N PRO A 104 -18.33 -5.83 -3.02
CA PRO A 104 -17.18 -5.92 -2.09
C PRO A 104 -17.66 -6.08 -0.63
N SER A 105 -16.80 -6.62 0.22
CA SER A 105 -17.08 -6.75 1.66
C SER A 105 -17.15 -5.34 2.26
N ALA A 106 -18.34 -4.84 2.51
CA ALA A 106 -18.53 -3.48 2.98
C ALA A 106 -19.76 -3.38 3.87
N THR A 107 -19.71 -2.46 4.82
CA THR A 107 -20.83 -2.13 5.69
C THR A 107 -21.28 -0.71 5.39
N ALA A 108 -22.56 -0.55 5.04
CA ALA A 108 -23.16 0.75 4.75
C ALA A 108 -24.04 1.19 5.93
N SER A 109 -23.73 2.36 6.49
CA SER A 109 -24.54 3.06 7.47
C SER A 109 -25.45 4.06 6.76
N ILE A 110 -26.76 3.85 6.87
CA ILE A 110 -27.81 4.60 6.17
C ILE A 110 -28.60 5.43 7.18
N TRP A 111 -28.66 6.74 6.94
CA TRP A 111 -29.40 7.68 7.76
C TRP A 111 -30.74 8.06 7.10
N SER A 112 -31.74 8.43 7.89
CA SER A 112 -33.07 8.86 7.40
C SER A 112 -32.98 10.08 6.46
N SER A 113 -31.96 10.92 6.66
CA SER A 113 -31.65 12.08 5.81
C SER A 113 -31.20 11.73 4.38
N GLY A 114 -30.98 10.45 4.08
CA GLY A 114 -30.43 10.01 2.80
C GLY A 114 -28.91 10.14 2.70
N LYS A 115 -28.23 10.50 3.79
CA LYS A 115 -26.77 10.36 3.88
C LYS A 115 -26.41 8.91 4.11
N ILE A 116 -25.42 8.41 3.36
CA ILE A 116 -24.91 7.05 3.49
C ILE A 116 -23.39 7.11 3.63
N THR A 117 -22.86 6.27 4.52
CA THR A 117 -21.43 6.05 4.70
C THR A 117 -21.13 4.57 4.48
N CYS A 118 -20.14 4.24 3.65
CA CYS A 118 -19.68 2.86 3.49
C CYS A 118 -18.27 2.71 4.07
N VAL A 119 -18.04 1.61 4.76
CA VAL A 119 -16.76 1.23 5.40
C VAL A 119 -16.41 -0.20 5.00
N GLY A 120 -15.12 -0.49 4.82
CA GLY A 120 -14.60 -1.85 4.65
C GLY A 120 -14.02 -2.17 3.27
N ALA A 121 -14.08 -1.24 2.33
CA ALA A 121 -13.41 -1.40 1.03
C ALA A 121 -11.89 -1.25 1.18
N GLU A 122 -11.11 -2.03 0.43
CA GLU A 122 -9.64 -1.93 0.47
C GLU A 122 -9.12 -0.91 -0.55
N THR A 123 -9.91 -0.63 -1.59
CA THR A 123 -9.56 0.33 -2.66
C THR A 123 -10.66 1.38 -2.86
N GLU A 124 -10.31 2.50 -3.50
CA GLU A 124 -11.26 3.56 -3.83
C GLU A 124 -12.33 3.10 -4.85
N ASP A 125 -11.92 2.25 -5.80
CA ASP A 125 -12.82 1.68 -6.80
C ASP A 125 -13.84 0.73 -6.18
N GLU A 126 -13.39 -0.15 -5.29
CA GLU A 126 -14.30 -1.00 -4.51
C GLU A 126 -15.26 -0.17 -3.67
N ALA A 127 -14.78 0.90 -3.02
CA ALA A 127 -15.64 1.79 -2.24
C ALA A 127 -16.75 2.41 -3.11
N LYS A 128 -16.41 2.79 -4.35
CA LYS A 128 -17.37 3.33 -5.34
C LYS A 128 -18.38 2.27 -5.80
N ILE A 129 -17.94 1.04 -6.01
CA ILE A 129 -18.81 -0.10 -6.37
C ILE A 129 -19.78 -0.41 -5.21
N ALA A 130 -19.27 -0.48 -3.97
CA ALA A 130 -20.10 -0.67 -2.76
C ALA A 130 -21.17 0.42 -2.64
N ALA A 131 -20.77 1.69 -2.79
CA ALA A 131 -21.68 2.82 -2.71
C ALA A 131 -22.81 2.73 -3.76
N ARG A 132 -22.47 2.41 -5.01
CA ARG A 132 -23.46 2.23 -6.09
C ARG A 132 -24.39 1.04 -5.84
N ARG A 133 -23.85 -0.07 -5.36
CA ARG A 133 -24.63 -1.27 -5.06
C ARG A 133 -25.63 -1.00 -3.93
N THR A 134 -25.20 -0.29 -2.88
CA THR A 134 -26.08 0.18 -1.81
C THR A 134 -27.21 1.07 -2.34
N ALA A 135 -26.88 2.06 -3.18
CA ALA A 135 -27.89 2.92 -3.80
C ALA A 135 -28.89 2.11 -4.65
N ARG A 136 -28.41 1.09 -5.39
CA ARG A 136 -29.27 0.23 -6.21
C ARG A 136 -30.19 -0.65 -5.36
N THR A 137 -29.74 -1.17 -4.22
CA THR A 137 -30.59 -1.91 -3.29
C THR A 137 -31.74 -1.03 -2.78
N LEU A 138 -31.44 0.22 -2.42
CA LEU A 138 -32.46 1.17 -2.00
C LEU A 138 -33.45 1.53 -3.12
N GLN A 139 -32.99 1.63 -4.38
CA GLN A 139 -33.90 1.81 -5.52
C GLN A 139 -34.86 0.63 -5.69
N LYS A 140 -34.39 -0.60 -5.50
CA LYS A 140 -35.23 -1.81 -5.60
C LYS A 140 -36.31 -1.89 -4.52
N LEU A 141 -36.08 -1.25 -3.37
CA LEU A 141 -37.08 -1.13 -2.30
C LEU A 141 -38.15 -0.05 -2.58
N GLY A 142 -38.08 0.65 -3.72
CA GLY A 142 -39.08 1.65 -4.12
C GLY A 142 -38.72 3.11 -3.80
N PHE A 143 -37.56 3.37 -3.21
CA PHE A 143 -37.12 4.74 -2.93
C PHE A 143 -36.58 5.45 -4.19
N LYS A 144 -36.98 6.72 -4.38
CA LYS A 144 -36.49 7.59 -5.47
C LYS A 144 -35.06 8.08 -5.22
N VAL A 145 -34.10 7.15 -5.24
CA VAL A 145 -32.68 7.39 -4.93
C VAL A 145 -31.92 7.98 -6.12
N ARG A 146 -31.18 9.07 -5.87
CA ARG A 146 -30.22 9.68 -6.80
C ARG A 146 -28.81 9.64 -6.22
N PHE A 147 -27.86 9.02 -6.91
CA PHE A 147 -26.48 8.97 -6.46
C PHE A 147 -25.80 10.33 -6.63
N ASN A 148 -25.49 11.02 -5.54
CA ASN A 148 -24.87 12.34 -5.58
C ASN A 148 -23.81 12.53 -4.48
N ASN A 149 -22.90 13.49 -4.70
CA ASN A 149 -21.88 13.92 -3.75
C ASN A 149 -21.07 12.76 -3.16
N PHE A 150 -20.62 11.83 -4.02
CA PHE A 150 -19.71 10.77 -3.60
C PHE A 150 -18.34 11.37 -3.30
N ARG A 151 -17.82 11.06 -2.12
CA ARG A 151 -16.47 11.45 -1.70
C ARG A 151 -15.87 10.39 -0.79
N VAL A 152 -14.55 10.23 -0.87
CA VAL A 152 -13.77 9.52 0.14
C VAL A 152 -13.66 10.44 1.36
N VAL A 153 -13.91 9.88 2.54
CA VAL A 153 -13.89 10.61 3.82
C VAL A 153 -12.59 10.36 4.54
N ASN A 154 -12.15 9.11 4.54
CA ASN A 154 -10.98 8.68 5.27
C ASN A 154 -10.37 7.44 4.62
N VAL A 155 -9.06 7.36 4.63
CA VAL A 155 -8.26 6.26 4.16
C VAL A 155 -7.32 5.84 5.28
N LEU A 156 -7.30 4.55 5.57
CA LEU A 156 -6.40 3.93 6.52
C LEU A 156 -5.30 3.21 5.74
N GLY A 157 -4.08 3.74 5.82
CA GLY A 157 -2.87 3.11 5.32
C GLY A 157 -2.06 2.48 6.45
N THR A 158 -1.33 1.43 6.14
CA THR A 158 -0.30 0.86 7.03
C THR A 158 0.98 0.70 6.24
N CYS A 159 2.10 1.12 6.80
CA CYS A 159 3.42 0.84 6.27
C CYS A 159 4.30 0.20 7.35
N PHE A 160 5.32 -0.52 6.90
CA PHE A 160 6.26 -1.21 7.76
C PHE A 160 7.67 -0.76 7.44
N MET A 161 8.35 -0.21 8.45
CA MET A 161 9.76 0.10 8.35
C MET A 161 10.60 -1.16 8.61
N PRO A 162 11.77 -1.31 7.99
CA PRO A 162 12.62 -2.49 8.20
C PRO A 162 13.41 -2.44 9.53
N TRP A 163 13.40 -1.30 10.23
CA TRP A 163 14.02 -1.12 11.55
C TRP A 163 12.99 -0.86 12.66
N ALA A 164 13.42 -0.97 13.91
CA ALA A 164 12.63 -0.54 15.07
C ALA A 164 12.81 0.97 15.31
N ILE A 165 11.89 1.61 16.04
CA ILE A 165 11.88 3.06 16.26
C ILE A 165 11.91 3.37 17.76
N LYS A 166 12.83 4.23 18.19
CA LYS A 166 12.84 4.77 19.56
C LYS A 166 11.75 5.83 19.71
N VAL A 167 10.55 5.38 20.06
CA VAL A 167 9.34 6.22 20.14
C VAL A 167 9.36 7.27 21.26
N VAL A 168 10.02 6.99 22.40
CA VAL A 168 10.09 7.93 23.55
C VAL A 168 10.95 9.15 23.23
N PRO A 169 12.21 9.01 22.76
CA PRO A 169 13.00 10.16 22.34
C PRO A 169 12.38 10.92 21.16
N PHE A 170 11.71 10.20 20.25
CA PHE A 170 10.99 10.81 19.13
C PHE A 170 9.85 11.73 19.61
N SER A 171 9.01 11.25 20.53
CA SER A 171 7.91 12.07 21.06
C SER A 171 8.43 13.25 21.87
N GLU A 172 9.55 13.09 22.59
CA GLU A 172 10.17 14.18 23.33
C GLU A 172 10.75 15.29 22.45
N ARG A 173 11.32 14.93 21.29
CA ARG A 173 11.81 15.92 20.32
C ARG A 173 10.67 16.63 19.59
N HIS A 174 9.59 15.92 19.30
CA HIS A 174 8.46 16.43 18.52
C HIS A 174 7.20 16.69 19.35
N LYS A 175 7.33 17.12 20.62
CA LYS A 175 6.21 17.34 21.55
C LYS A 175 5.09 18.25 21.03
N GLN A 176 5.40 19.16 20.10
CA GLN A 176 4.39 20.05 19.51
C GLN A 176 3.37 19.33 18.63
N HIS A 177 3.76 18.19 18.04
CA HIS A 177 2.93 17.43 17.09
C HIS A 177 2.71 15.97 17.50
N ALA A 178 3.52 15.45 18.44
CA ALA A 178 3.51 14.07 18.90
C ALA A 178 2.92 13.95 20.32
N GLU A 179 1.92 13.09 20.45
CA GLU A 179 1.29 12.71 21.72
C GLU A 179 1.66 11.25 22.01
N TYR A 180 2.30 10.99 23.15
CA TYR A 180 2.69 9.65 23.58
C TYR A 180 2.21 9.36 25.00
N GLU A 181 1.20 8.51 25.10
CA GLU A 181 0.56 8.10 26.35
C GLU A 181 0.58 6.56 26.44
N PRO A 182 1.68 5.94 26.89
CA PRO A 182 1.85 4.47 26.84
C PRO A 182 0.79 3.70 27.63
N GLU A 183 0.26 4.31 28.70
CA GLU A 183 -0.84 3.76 29.52
C GLU A 183 -2.16 3.67 28.74
N LEU A 184 -2.37 4.56 27.77
CA LEU A 184 -3.57 4.56 26.92
C LEU A 184 -3.35 3.80 25.61
N HIS A 185 -2.17 3.93 25.00
CA HIS A 185 -1.86 3.31 23.71
C HIS A 185 -0.34 3.13 23.51
N PRO A 186 0.13 1.96 23.02
CA PRO A 186 1.56 1.67 22.88
C PRO A 186 2.26 2.40 21.72
N GLY A 187 1.56 3.28 20.99
CA GLY A 187 2.07 3.98 19.83
C GLY A 187 1.97 5.49 19.96
N VAL A 188 2.95 6.22 19.42
CA VAL A 188 2.96 7.68 19.37
C VAL A 188 1.97 8.15 18.32
N THR A 189 1.08 9.07 18.69
CA THR A 189 0.17 9.72 17.76
C THR A 189 0.80 11.02 17.27
N TYR A 190 1.16 11.09 15.99
CA TYR A 190 1.71 12.27 15.34
C TYR A 190 0.65 12.92 14.44
N LYS A 191 0.32 14.18 14.69
CA LYS A 191 -0.69 14.92 13.91
C LYS A 191 -0.01 15.87 12.93
N LEU A 192 -0.18 15.63 11.65
CA LEU A 192 0.30 16.47 10.56
C LEU A 192 -0.81 17.42 10.11
N GLN A 193 -0.49 18.71 9.99
CA GLN A 193 -1.44 19.73 9.56
C GLN A 193 -1.57 19.78 8.03
N GLU A 194 -0.43 19.67 7.32
CA GLU A 194 -0.37 19.72 5.86
C GLU A 194 0.61 18.64 5.33
N PRO A 195 0.11 17.59 4.66
CA PRO A 195 -1.30 17.23 4.49
C PRO A 195 -1.97 16.85 5.82
N ARG A 196 -3.29 17.07 5.92
CA ARG A 196 -4.06 16.74 7.13
C ARG A 196 -4.12 15.23 7.34
N ALA A 197 -3.22 14.69 8.17
CA ALA A 197 -3.11 13.26 8.43
C ALA A 197 -2.73 12.98 9.89
N THR A 198 -3.22 11.87 10.42
CA THR A 198 -2.84 11.37 11.74
C THR A 198 -2.06 10.07 11.57
N LEU A 199 -0.83 10.05 12.08
CA LEU A 199 0.04 8.89 12.07
C LEU A 199 0.11 8.28 13.46
N LYS A 200 0.10 6.95 13.54
CA LYS A 200 0.38 6.18 14.75
C LYS A 200 1.64 5.37 14.52
N ILE A 201 2.70 5.72 15.23
CA ILE A 201 4.03 5.13 15.09
C ILE A 201 4.25 4.17 16.25
N PHE A 202 4.56 2.92 15.95
CA PHE A 202 4.85 1.89 16.95
C PHE A 202 6.36 1.65 17.03
N SER A 203 6.84 1.28 18.22
CA SER A 203 8.25 0.93 18.46
C SER A 203 8.76 -0.19 17.55
N THR A 204 7.85 -1.06 17.10
CA THR A 204 8.13 -2.17 16.17
C THR A 204 8.51 -1.72 14.75
N GLY A 205 8.36 -0.44 14.41
CA GLY A 205 8.55 0.08 13.06
C GLY A 205 7.28 0.03 12.19
N SER A 206 6.16 -0.47 12.72
CA SER A 206 4.86 -0.33 12.06
C SER A 206 4.36 1.10 12.19
N VAL A 207 3.82 1.65 11.11
CA VAL A 207 3.17 2.97 11.13
C VAL A 207 1.79 2.86 10.48
N THR A 208 0.77 3.36 11.18
CA THR A 208 -0.60 3.43 10.69
C THR A 208 -0.94 4.88 10.38
N VAL A 209 -1.43 5.15 9.18
CA VAL A 209 -1.76 6.50 8.70
C VAL A 209 -3.25 6.61 8.44
N THR A 210 -3.85 7.68 8.93
CA THR A 210 -5.26 8.03 8.69
C THR A 210 -5.31 9.39 8.01
N ALA A 211 -5.79 9.44 6.77
CA ALA A 211 -5.78 10.64 5.93
C ALA A 211 -7.06 10.76 5.07
N PRO A 212 -7.41 11.95 4.54
CA PRO A 212 -8.64 12.14 3.78
C PRO A 212 -8.65 11.47 2.40
N ASN A 213 -7.47 11.23 1.80
CA ASN A 213 -7.32 10.61 0.48
C ASN A 213 -6.03 9.78 0.42
N VAL A 214 -5.88 8.93 -0.59
CA VAL A 214 -4.70 8.05 -0.75
C VAL A 214 -3.42 8.85 -0.99
N GLN A 215 -3.49 9.97 -1.70
CA GLN A 215 -2.32 10.82 -1.97
C GLN A 215 -1.72 11.40 -0.68
N ALA A 216 -2.55 11.92 0.21
CA ALA A 216 -2.16 12.45 1.52
C ALA A 216 -1.54 11.38 2.41
N VAL A 217 -1.90 10.10 2.25
CA VAL A 217 -1.19 8.99 2.93
C VAL A 217 0.26 8.93 2.45
N GLY A 218 0.49 8.99 1.12
CA GLY A 218 1.83 8.96 0.55
C GLY A 218 2.68 10.15 0.98
N GLU A 219 2.13 11.36 0.90
CA GLU A 219 2.79 12.61 1.34
C GLU A 219 3.09 12.59 2.85
N ALA A 220 2.17 12.11 3.68
CA ALA A 220 2.38 11.99 5.13
C ALA A 220 3.52 11.00 5.46
N ILE A 221 3.63 9.90 4.71
CA ILE A 221 4.74 8.95 4.87
C ILE A 221 6.07 9.59 4.44
N GLN A 222 6.08 10.34 3.34
CA GLN A 222 7.30 11.04 2.89
C GLN A 222 7.76 12.07 3.92
N HIS A 223 6.84 12.77 4.57
CA HIS A 223 7.15 13.74 5.62
C HIS A 223 7.70 13.07 6.89
N ILE A 224 7.09 11.97 7.34
CA ILE A 224 7.49 11.33 8.61
C ILE A 224 8.77 10.52 8.47
N PHE A 225 9.07 9.99 7.28
CA PHE A 225 10.19 9.10 7.03
C PHE A 225 11.56 9.64 7.51
N PRO A 226 12.00 10.85 7.16
CA PRO A 226 13.29 11.38 7.62
C PRO A 226 13.31 11.57 9.14
N LEU A 227 12.18 11.98 9.75
CA LEU A 227 12.08 12.22 11.18
C LEU A 227 12.25 10.93 11.99
N ILE A 228 11.64 9.83 11.53
CA ILE A 228 11.79 8.53 12.21
C ILE A 228 13.12 7.83 11.88
N TYR A 229 13.76 8.17 10.76
CA TYR A 229 15.05 7.60 10.37
C TYR A 229 16.15 7.97 11.37
N GLU A 230 16.11 9.19 11.91
CA GLU A 230 17.04 9.65 12.96
C GLU A 230 16.96 8.79 14.23
N PHE A 231 15.78 8.23 14.54
CA PHE A 231 15.52 7.42 15.73
C PHE A 231 15.50 5.92 15.46
N ARG A 232 16.11 5.48 14.35
CA ARG A 232 16.19 4.06 13.99
C ARG A 232 16.98 3.26 15.03
N LEU A 233 16.49 2.08 15.34
CA LEU A 233 17.16 1.08 16.16
C LEU A 233 17.36 -0.18 15.33
N LYS A 234 18.60 -0.70 15.31
CA LYS A 234 18.88 -2.03 14.75
C LYS A 234 18.07 -3.06 15.55
N ARG A 235 17.35 -3.93 14.86
CA ARG A 235 16.51 -4.94 15.51
C ARG A 235 17.39 -5.90 16.32
N SER A 236 16.93 -6.29 17.50
CA SER A 236 17.52 -7.41 18.22
C SER A 236 17.17 -8.73 17.52
N ALA A 237 17.99 -9.77 17.67
CA ALA A 237 17.78 -11.07 17.04
C ALA A 237 16.40 -11.70 17.41
N GLU A 238 15.90 -11.41 18.60
CA GLU A 238 14.57 -11.83 19.05
C GLU A 238 13.43 -11.13 18.30
N ASP A 239 13.60 -9.84 17.98
CA ASP A 239 12.61 -9.05 17.22
C ASP A 239 12.55 -9.48 15.75
N GLU A 240 13.70 -9.83 15.18
CA GLU A 240 13.76 -10.38 13.82
C GLU A 240 13.05 -11.74 13.74
N ALA A 241 13.27 -12.62 14.72
CA ALA A 241 12.57 -13.90 14.83
C ALA A 241 11.05 -13.70 14.99
N ALA A 242 10.61 -12.73 15.80
CA ALA A 242 9.20 -12.41 15.96
C ALA A 242 8.55 -11.87 14.67
N LEU A 243 9.29 -11.09 13.88
CA LEU A 243 8.82 -10.57 12.59
C LEU A 243 8.71 -11.68 11.53
N LEU A 244 9.70 -12.57 11.47
CA LEU A 244 9.68 -13.78 10.63
C LEU A 244 8.50 -14.68 10.99
N ALA A 245 8.23 -14.89 12.28
CA ALA A 245 7.08 -15.65 12.75
C ALA A 245 5.74 -15.00 12.34
N LYS A 246 5.63 -13.66 12.41
CA LYS A 246 4.45 -12.91 11.93
C LYS A 246 4.29 -13.01 10.41
N LYS A 247 5.38 -12.90 9.62
CA LYS A 247 5.34 -13.08 8.16
C LYS A 247 4.85 -14.48 7.80
N ARG A 248 5.34 -15.53 8.47
CA ARG A 248 4.88 -16.93 8.27
C ARG A 248 3.38 -17.10 8.58
N LYS A 249 2.89 -16.58 9.71
CA LYS A 249 1.45 -16.64 10.06
C LYS A 249 0.55 -15.88 9.08
N THR A 250 1.01 -14.73 8.57
CA THR A 250 0.20 -13.92 7.63
C THR A 250 0.11 -14.58 6.25
N ARG A 251 1.17 -15.29 5.81
CA ARG A 251 1.19 -16.06 4.56
C ARG A 251 0.20 -17.23 4.60
N ASN A 252 0.22 -18.03 5.67
CA ASN A 252 -0.71 -19.16 5.85
C ASN A 252 -2.19 -18.76 5.99
N ARG A 253 -2.46 -17.48 6.25
CA ARG A 253 -3.84 -16.97 6.33
C ARG A 253 -4.41 -16.54 4.97
N ARG A 254 -3.54 -16.29 3.97
CA ARG A 254 -3.93 -15.88 2.61
C ARG A 254 -4.11 -17.06 1.65
N TYR A 255 -3.46 -18.18 1.93
CA TYR A 255 -3.69 -19.47 1.29
C TYR A 255 -3.66 -20.53 2.40
N PRO A 256 -4.80 -21.10 2.82
CA PRO A 256 -4.77 -22.41 3.46
C PRO A 256 -4.26 -23.37 2.38
N ASP A 257 -3.16 -24.09 2.64
CA ASP A 257 -2.56 -25.02 1.68
C ASP A 257 -3.64 -25.94 1.07
N GLU A 258 -3.94 -25.73 -0.21
CA GLU A 258 -4.71 -26.66 -1.02
C GLU A 258 -3.74 -27.75 -1.49
N TYR A 259 -4.06 -29.00 -1.09
CA TYR A 259 -3.51 -30.24 -1.61
C TYR A 259 -1.98 -30.40 -1.57
N THR A 260 -1.47 -30.92 -0.45
CA THR A 260 -0.30 -31.81 -0.54
C THR A 260 -0.76 -33.08 -1.23
N ASP A 261 -0.49 -33.17 -2.53
CA ASP A 261 -0.55 -34.40 -3.29
C ASP A 261 0.34 -35.43 -2.58
N GLN A 262 -0.28 -36.46 -2.01
CA GLN A 262 0.43 -37.62 -1.49
C GLN A 262 0.95 -38.37 -2.70
N THR A 263 2.16 -38.06 -3.14
CA THR A 263 2.89 -38.97 -4.02
C THR A 263 3.37 -40.13 -3.15
N ASP A 264 2.66 -41.25 -3.26
CA ASP A 264 3.07 -42.56 -2.76
C ASP A 264 4.52 -42.87 -3.17
N PRO A 265 5.32 -43.55 -2.32
CA PRO A 265 6.66 -43.96 -2.68
C PRO A 265 6.59 -45.02 -3.80
N VAL A 266 7.26 -44.71 -4.91
CA VAL A 266 7.46 -45.62 -6.04
C VAL A 266 8.23 -46.85 -5.54
N VAL A 267 7.60 -48.02 -5.70
CA VAL A 267 8.20 -49.33 -5.47
C VAL A 267 9.25 -49.57 -6.55
N GLU A 268 10.53 -49.65 -6.17
CA GLU A 268 11.60 -50.15 -7.02
C GLU A 268 11.43 -51.67 -7.18
N HIS A 269 11.14 -52.11 -8.41
CA HIS A 269 11.22 -53.51 -8.81
C HIS A 269 12.68 -53.86 -9.07
N GLU A 270 13.31 -54.57 -8.14
CA GLU A 270 14.54 -55.32 -8.38
C GLU A 270 14.23 -56.67 -9.06
N GLU A 271 15.11 -57.03 -9.98
CA GLU A 271 15.01 -58.09 -10.98
C GLU A 271 14.91 -59.50 -10.38
N MET A 272 14.06 -60.33 -11.00
CA MET A 272 13.98 -61.77 -10.76
C MET A 272 15.24 -62.47 -11.31
N ALA A 273 16.03 -63.06 -10.41
CA ALA A 273 16.94 -64.14 -10.74
C ALA A 273 16.18 -65.48 -10.64
N ILE A 274 16.15 -66.19 -11.76
CA ILE A 274 15.69 -67.57 -11.89
C ILE A 274 16.77 -68.47 -11.30
N ASP A 275 16.42 -69.34 -10.36
CA ASP A 275 17.14 -70.59 -10.21
C ASP A 275 16.19 -71.76 -9.95
N SER A 276 16.66 -72.90 -10.42
CA SER A 276 15.95 -74.10 -10.82
C SER A 276 15.91 -75.14 -9.69
N ASP A 277 15.08 -76.17 -9.91
CA ASP A 277 15.08 -77.49 -9.24
C ASP A 277 14.48 -77.53 -7.81
N ASP A 278 13.74 -78.54 -7.35
CA ASP A 278 13.58 -79.94 -7.78
C ASP A 278 12.25 -80.53 -7.24
N ASN A 279 11.89 -81.68 -7.80
CA ASN A 279 10.72 -82.54 -7.61
C ASN A 279 10.48 -83.13 -6.20
N SER A 280 9.27 -83.72 -6.08
CA SER A 280 8.88 -84.91 -5.27
C SER A 280 8.90 -84.75 -3.74
N ASP A 281 7.88 -85.13 -2.97
CA ASP A 281 6.84 -86.16 -3.09
C ASP A 281 5.47 -85.69 -2.55
#